data_AF-A0A4E0QXE8-F1
#
_entry.id   AF-A0A4E0QXE8-F1
#
_cell.length_a   1.000
_cell.length_b   1.000
_cell.length_c   1.000
_cell.angle_alpha   90.00
_cell.angle_beta   90.00
_cell.angle_gamma   90.00
#
_symmetry.space_group_name_H-M   'P 1'
#
loop_
_entity.id
_entity.type
_entity.pdbx_description
1 polymer ?
#
loop_
_entity_poly.entity_id
_entity_poly.type
_entity_poly.pdbx_seq_one_letter_code
_entity_poly.pdbx_strand_id
1 'polypeptide(L)'
;TRINLTTPEGQAFATKFINDASAEVAVMDNLSTLAGGIDENSAKEFQPVQDWLIECRADGIAVGVVNHSNKTGAQRGTSKHEDVLNASINLRKPDKEKSLMFKGAQFEIHFEKTRGKTQQPFLVSLPEETVPEAGLMMGVWVVEEIGELLPNPSPTEELFLDAIREGHVRLPDIAFELGKSLNATKMLAKKLKKKGLVISNNGVYSLKDTLDTLDTLDTLNTSDTLDTSDTLDTSDTKNKGVSKGQCH
;
A
#
# COMPACT_ATOMS: atom_id res chain seq x y z
N THR A 1 -8.02 35.61 24.33
CA THR A 1 -6.54 35.62 24.24
C THR A 1 -6.10 34.36 23.54
N ARG A 2 -5.21 34.45 22.54
CA ARG A 2 -4.67 33.25 21.85
C ARG A 2 -3.67 32.57 22.78
N ILE A 3 -3.76 31.25 22.93
CA ILE A 3 -2.77 30.47 23.69
C ILE A 3 -1.43 30.53 22.94
N ASN A 4 -0.34 30.79 23.66
CA ASN A 4 1.01 30.74 23.13
C ASN A 4 1.92 29.91 24.04
N LEU A 5 2.27 28.70 23.61
CA LEU A 5 3.09 27.74 24.36
C LEU A 5 4.56 28.16 24.45
N THR A 6 4.98 29.23 23.76
CA THR A 6 6.32 29.79 23.91
C THR A 6 6.44 30.74 25.09
N THR A 7 5.32 31.10 25.75
CA THR A 7 5.32 31.99 26.91
C THR A 7 4.84 31.28 28.17
N PRO A 8 5.37 31.63 29.36
CA PRO A 8 4.93 31.04 30.62
C PRO A 8 3.43 31.22 30.88
N GLU A 9 2.84 32.34 30.47
CA GLU A 9 1.41 32.60 30.66
C GLU A 9 0.53 31.66 29.83
N GLY A 10 0.92 31.38 28.58
CA GLY A 10 0.21 30.45 27.72
C GLY A 10 0.33 29.00 28.19
N GLN A 11 1.52 28.63 28.69
CA GLN A 11 1.77 27.32 29.30
C GLN A 11 0.96 27.13 30.58
N ALA A 12 0.95 28.13 31.47
CA ALA A 12 0.16 28.09 32.70
C ALA A 12 -1.34 27.99 32.41
N PHE A 13 -1.83 28.72 31.41
CA PHE A 13 -3.22 28.62 30.96
C PHE A 13 -3.56 27.22 30.43
N ALA A 14 -2.72 26.66 29.55
CA ALA A 14 -2.92 25.32 29.00
C ALA A 14 -2.90 24.24 30.11
N THR A 15 -1.91 24.31 31.00
CA THR A 15 -1.76 23.38 32.13
C THR A 15 -2.96 23.45 33.08
N LYS A 16 -3.42 24.67 33.40
CA LYS A 16 -4.63 24.85 34.21
C LYS A 16 -5.84 24.21 33.54
N PHE A 17 -6.03 24.44 32.24
CA PHE A 17 -7.15 23.88 31.49
C PHE A 17 -7.13 22.34 31.49
N ILE A 18 -5.96 21.74 31.27
CA ILE A 18 -5.77 20.27 31.32
C ILE A 18 -6.12 19.74 32.72
N ASN A 19 -5.62 20.39 33.77
CA ASN A 19 -5.85 19.96 35.15
C ASN A 19 -7.31 20.15 35.60
N ASP A 20 -7.94 21.28 35.26
CA ASP A 20 -9.35 21.53 35.54
C ASP A 20 -10.24 20.46 34.88
N ALA A 21 -9.86 20.00 33.68
CA ALA A 21 -10.55 18.92 32.97
C ALA A 21 -10.19 17.52 33.48
N SER A 22 -9.21 17.40 34.38
CA SER A 22 -8.64 16.11 34.82
C SER A 22 -8.22 15.22 33.64
N ALA A 23 -7.67 15.84 32.58
CA ALA A 23 -7.34 15.15 31.34
C ALA A 23 -5.98 14.43 31.43
N GLU A 24 -5.98 13.14 31.10
CA GLU A 24 -4.76 12.32 31.00
C GLU A 24 -4.05 12.49 29.65
N VAL A 25 -4.79 12.98 28.64
CA VAL A 25 -4.31 13.20 27.27
C VAL A 25 -4.70 14.58 26.79
N ALA A 26 -3.74 15.32 26.22
CA ALA A 26 -3.97 16.65 25.66
C ALA A 26 -3.48 16.71 24.21
N VAL A 27 -4.33 17.17 23.28
CA VAL A 27 -3.99 17.32 21.85
C VAL A 27 -3.89 18.80 21.50
N MET A 28 -2.72 19.18 20.98
CA MET A 28 -2.34 20.54 20.64
C MET A 28 -2.34 20.69 19.10
N ASP A 29 -3.43 21.22 18.54
CA ASP A 29 -3.59 21.45 17.09
C ASP A 29 -3.57 22.96 16.74
N ASN A 30 -2.57 23.48 16.05
CA ASN A 30 -1.28 22.86 15.72
C ASN A 30 -0.16 23.71 16.29
N LEU A 31 1.05 23.17 16.24
CA LEU A 31 2.22 23.85 16.78
C LEU A 31 2.41 25.25 16.19
N SER A 32 2.22 25.43 14.87
CA SER A 32 2.41 26.74 14.23
C SER A 32 1.42 27.80 14.72
N THR A 33 0.22 27.39 15.15
CA THR A 33 -0.77 28.30 15.73
C THR A 33 -0.55 28.52 17.23
N LEU A 34 0.04 27.56 17.92
CA LEU A 34 0.28 27.59 19.37
C LEU A 34 1.68 28.09 19.76
N ALA A 35 2.62 28.15 18.83
CA ALA A 35 3.97 28.68 19.04
C ALA A 35 4.21 29.89 18.15
N GLY A 36 3.37 30.92 18.32
CA GLY A 36 3.43 32.12 17.51
C GLY A 36 4.66 32.97 17.83
N GLY A 37 5.34 33.45 16.79
CA GLY A 37 6.44 34.43 16.92
C GLY A 37 7.83 33.84 17.10
N ILE A 38 8.00 32.52 16.96
CA ILE A 38 9.31 31.87 16.96
C ILE A 38 9.71 31.37 15.56
N ASP A 39 11.01 31.32 15.28
CA ASP A 39 11.54 30.53 14.19
C ASP A 39 11.47 29.04 14.56
N GLU A 40 10.56 28.32 13.90
CA GLU A 40 10.39 26.87 14.07
C GLU A 40 11.67 26.06 13.76
N ASN A 41 12.67 26.66 13.10
CA ASN A 41 13.97 26.03 12.85
C ASN A 41 15.03 26.38 13.92
N SER A 42 14.68 27.24 14.89
CA SER A 42 15.56 27.59 16.00
C SER A 42 15.28 26.66 17.17
N ALA A 43 16.17 25.70 17.40
CA ALA A 43 16.11 24.82 18.57
C ALA A 43 16.03 25.61 19.89
N LYS A 44 16.68 26.78 19.94
CA LYS A 44 16.69 27.67 21.11
C LYS A 44 15.32 28.29 21.38
N GLU A 45 14.61 28.71 20.33
CA GLU A 45 13.30 29.36 20.49
C GLU A 45 12.17 28.37 20.78
N PHE A 46 12.37 27.09 20.44
CA PHE A 46 11.44 26.03 20.78
C PHE A 46 11.68 25.42 22.17
N GLN A 47 12.82 25.70 22.80
CA GLN A 47 13.17 25.15 24.12
C GLN A 47 12.04 25.33 25.17
N PRO A 48 11.37 26.51 25.29
CA PRO A 48 10.28 26.66 26.25
C PRO A 48 9.13 25.68 26.03
N VAL A 49 8.82 25.35 24.76
CA VAL A 49 7.78 24.36 24.43
C VAL A 49 8.24 22.96 24.82
N GLN A 50 9.52 22.62 24.60
CA GLN A 50 10.07 21.32 25.04
C GLN A 50 10.02 21.15 26.55
N ASP A 51 10.45 22.17 27.29
CA ASP A 51 10.50 22.13 28.75
C ASP A 51 9.10 21.90 29.30
N TRP A 52 8.11 22.62 28.78
CA TRP A 52 6.71 22.43 29.13
C TRP A 52 6.17 21.02 28.79
N LEU A 53 6.53 20.46 27.63
CA LEU A 53 6.16 19.07 27.28
C LEU A 53 6.79 18.04 28.24
N ILE A 54 8.02 18.29 28.72
CA ILE A 54 8.69 17.45 29.72
C ILE A 54 7.96 17.54 31.06
N GLU A 55 7.55 18.73 31.48
CA GLU A 55 6.78 18.96 32.72
C GLU A 55 5.45 18.20 32.67
N CYS A 56 4.66 18.36 31.59
CA CYS A 56 3.41 17.61 31.41
C CYS A 56 3.63 16.10 31.52
N ARG A 57 4.71 15.59 30.93
CA ARG A 57 5.05 14.16 31.03
C ARG A 57 5.40 13.75 32.46
N ALA A 58 6.13 14.57 33.21
CA ALA A 58 6.46 14.30 34.60
C ALA A 58 5.20 14.25 35.48
N ASP A 59 4.19 15.05 35.13
CA ASP A 59 2.87 15.08 35.76
C ASP A 59 1.93 13.95 35.28
N GLY A 60 2.41 13.05 34.41
CA GLY A 60 1.63 11.91 33.91
C GLY A 60 0.68 12.24 32.75
N ILE A 61 0.79 13.43 32.16
CA ILE A 61 -0.06 13.89 31.06
C ILE A 61 0.60 13.54 29.72
N ALA A 62 -0.11 12.81 28.86
CA ALA A 62 0.33 12.54 27.51
C ALA A 62 -0.06 13.69 26.57
N VAL A 63 0.94 14.41 26.02
CA VAL A 63 0.69 15.52 25.10
C VAL A 63 1.02 15.11 23.66
N GLY A 64 0.02 15.19 22.77
CA GLY A 64 0.17 15.05 21.34
C GLY A 64 0.18 16.41 20.65
N VAL A 65 1.20 16.71 19.86
CA VAL A 65 1.31 17.98 19.13
C VAL A 65 1.16 17.72 17.64
N VAL A 66 0.14 18.33 17.02
CA VAL A 66 -0.04 18.29 15.56
C VAL A 66 0.92 19.29 14.93
N ASN A 67 1.69 18.84 13.95
CA ASN A 67 2.64 19.68 13.24
C ASN A 67 2.50 19.50 11.72
N HIS A 68 2.79 20.56 10.97
CA HIS A 68 2.81 20.51 9.51
C HIS A 68 4.12 19.91 9.02
N SER A 69 4.04 19.05 8.01
CA SER A 69 5.22 18.60 7.27
C SER A 69 5.81 19.75 6.45
N ASN A 70 7.14 19.82 6.36
CA ASN A 70 7.82 20.72 5.44
C ASN A 70 7.61 20.28 3.97
N LYS A 71 8.14 21.07 3.02
CA LYS A 71 7.95 20.84 1.57
C LYS A 71 8.49 19.48 1.07
N THR A 72 9.35 18.81 1.84
CA THR A 72 9.91 17.51 1.50
C THR A 72 9.17 16.34 2.19
N GLY A 73 8.08 16.62 2.93
CA GLY A 73 7.33 15.60 3.66
C GLY A 73 7.98 15.17 4.99
N ALA A 74 9.07 15.81 5.39
CA ALA A 74 9.69 15.61 6.69
C ALA A 74 9.09 16.60 7.71
N GLN A 75 9.29 16.36 9.01
CA GLN A 75 8.87 17.30 10.03
C GLN A 75 9.52 18.68 9.81
N ARG A 76 8.75 19.76 10.02
CA ARG A 76 9.31 21.12 10.04
C ARG A 76 10.03 21.36 11.37
N GLY A 77 11.31 21.71 11.32
CA GLY A 77 12.17 21.98 12.47
C GLY A 77 13.52 21.24 12.43
N THR A 78 14.36 21.46 13.43
CA THR A 78 15.64 20.75 13.64
C THR A 78 15.47 19.37 14.29
N SER A 79 16.42 18.46 14.05
CA SER A 79 16.46 17.13 14.70
C SER A 79 16.38 17.18 16.24
N LYS A 80 16.82 18.29 16.85
CA LYS A 80 16.74 18.52 18.29
C LYS A 80 15.31 18.59 18.83
N HIS A 81 14.31 18.89 18.00
CA HIS A 81 12.91 18.82 18.44
C HIS A 81 12.45 17.39 18.66
N GLU A 82 13.00 16.45 17.89
CA GLU A 82 12.63 15.05 18.01
C GLU A 82 13.28 14.41 19.23
N ASP A 83 14.47 14.84 19.67
CA ASP A 83 15.23 14.23 20.77
C ASP A 83 14.39 14.00 22.03
N VAL A 84 13.58 14.99 22.41
CA VAL A 84 12.75 14.96 23.62
C VAL A 84 11.50 14.09 23.45
N LEU A 85 11.01 13.92 22.22
CA LEU A 85 9.78 13.18 21.95
C LEU A 85 9.90 11.69 22.28
N ASN A 86 8.80 11.13 22.77
CA ASN A 86 8.62 9.70 22.99
C ASN A 86 8.34 8.95 21.69
N ALA A 87 7.52 9.55 20.83
CA ALA A 87 7.19 9.06 19.51
C ALA A 87 7.04 10.22 18.53
N SER A 88 7.36 9.97 17.25
CA SER A 88 7.04 10.85 16.13
C SER A 88 6.27 10.03 15.10
N ILE A 89 5.11 10.54 14.69
CA ILE A 89 4.18 9.86 13.79
C ILE A 89 4.01 10.73 12.54
N ASN A 90 4.29 10.15 11.39
CA ASN A 90 4.16 10.78 10.08
C ASN A 90 2.95 10.21 9.35
N LEU A 91 2.01 11.08 8.99
CA LEU A 91 0.84 10.72 8.19
C LEU A 91 1.19 10.88 6.71
N ARG A 92 1.28 9.76 5.99
CA ARG A 92 1.59 9.77 4.56
C ARG A 92 0.35 9.52 3.73
N LYS A 93 0.31 10.12 2.54
CA LYS A 93 -0.73 9.77 1.57
C LYS A 93 -0.47 8.34 1.09
N PRO A 94 -1.50 7.49 1.01
CA PRO A 94 -1.36 6.16 0.43
C PRO A 94 -0.94 6.27 -1.03
N ASP A 95 -0.35 5.19 -1.55
CA ASP A 95 -0.08 5.10 -2.99
C ASP A 95 -1.35 5.41 -3.80
N LYS A 96 -1.17 6.13 -4.92
CA LYS A 96 -2.27 6.57 -5.80
C LYS A 96 -3.21 5.44 -6.20
N GLU A 97 -2.70 4.22 -6.29
CA GLU A 97 -3.46 3.03 -6.63
C GLU A 97 -4.48 2.65 -5.53
N LYS A 98 -4.06 2.68 -4.26
CA LYS A 98 -4.91 2.41 -3.09
C LYS A 98 -5.94 3.52 -2.87
N SER A 99 -5.53 4.79 -3.06
CA SER A 99 -6.43 5.93 -2.86
C SER A 99 -7.51 6.10 -3.93
N LEU A 100 -7.32 5.58 -5.15
CA LEU A 100 -8.32 5.72 -6.23
C LEU A 100 -9.52 4.79 -6.07
N MET A 101 -9.37 3.69 -5.32
CA MET A 101 -10.42 2.69 -5.14
C MET A 101 -11.19 2.86 -3.82
N PHE A 102 -10.69 3.71 -2.91
CA PHE A 102 -11.31 3.95 -1.61
C PHE A 102 -12.13 5.24 -1.59
N LYS A 103 -13.39 5.15 -1.14
CA LYS A 103 -14.24 6.31 -0.89
C LYS A 103 -14.23 6.64 0.60
N GLY A 104 -13.67 7.80 0.96
CA GLY A 104 -13.50 8.24 2.34
C GLY A 104 -12.11 8.82 2.61
N ALA A 105 -11.71 8.91 3.88
CA ALA A 105 -10.36 9.36 4.25
C ALA A 105 -9.43 8.16 4.39
N GLN A 106 -8.23 8.24 3.81
CA GLN A 106 -7.22 7.18 3.94
C GLN A 106 -5.82 7.78 4.05
N PHE A 107 -5.02 7.26 4.98
CA PHE A 107 -3.63 7.66 5.19
C PHE A 107 -2.81 6.53 5.81
N GLU A 108 -1.52 6.53 5.54
CA GLU A 108 -0.57 5.60 6.14
C GLU A 108 0.03 6.22 7.40
N ILE A 109 0.10 5.43 8.47
CA ILE A 109 0.76 5.78 9.72
C ILE A 109 2.18 5.24 9.70
N HIS A 110 3.16 6.14 9.79
CA HIS A 110 4.59 5.79 9.86
C HIS A 110 5.17 6.29 11.17
N PHE A 111 5.77 5.41 11.97
CA PHE A 111 6.50 5.82 13.17
C PHE A 111 7.95 6.15 12.80
N GLU A 112 8.30 7.42 12.81
CA GLU A 112 9.67 7.90 12.52
C GLU A 112 10.57 7.78 13.76
N LYS A 113 9.97 7.88 14.95
CA LYS A 113 10.66 7.71 16.23
C LYS A 113 9.78 6.96 17.21
N THR A 114 10.37 6.01 17.94
CA THR A 114 9.78 5.40 19.14
C THR A 114 10.89 5.12 20.16
N ARG A 115 10.60 5.25 21.46
CA ARG A 115 11.52 4.83 22.55
C ARG A 115 11.30 3.37 23.01
N GLY A 116 10.44 2.63 22.30
CA GLY A 116 10.03 1.26 22.62
C GLY A 116 10.04 0.37 21.39
N LYS A 117 9.07 -0.55 21.28
CA LYS A 117 8.96 -1.41 20.11
C LYS A 117 8.49 -0.59 18.91
N THR A 118 9.31 -0.57 17.85
CA THR A 118 8.91 0.02 16.57
C THR A 118 7.74 -0.79 16.00
N GLN A 119 6.66 -0.10 15.64
CA GLN A 119 5.55 -0.70 14.91
C GLN A 119 5.82 -0.58 13.41
N GLN A 120 5.42 -1.60 12.66
CA GLN A 120 5.41 -1.49 11.20
C GLN A 120 4.37 -0.45 10.77
N PRO A 121 4.59 0.23 9.64
CA PRO A 121 3.58 1.13 9.09
C PRO A 121 2.25 0.40 8.87
N PHE A 122 1.15 1.13 9.01
CA PHE A 122 -0.18 0.58 8.76
C PHE A 122 -1.08 1.61 8.09
N LEU A 123 -2.07 1.11 7.35
CA LEU A 123 -3.04 1.90 6.62
C LEU A 123 -4.25 2.13 7.51
N VAL A 124 -4.70 3.37 7.57
CA VAL A 124 -5.90 3.77 8.28
C VAL A 124 -6.90 4.31 7.27
N SER A 125 -8.13 3.80 7.36
CA SER A 125 -9.22 4.09 6.45
C SER A 125 -10.47 4.49 7.23
N LEU A 126 -11.14 5.55 6.83
CA LEU A 126 -12.47 5.95 7.27
C LEU A 126 -13.41 5.93 6.05
N PRO A 127 -14.19 4.86 5.86
CA PRO A 127 -15.09 4.75 4.71
C PRO A 127 -16.17 5.84 4.72
N GLU A 128 -16.60 6.26 3.53
CA GLU A 128 -17.71 7.21 3.34
C GLU A 128 -19.06 6.66 3.85
N GLU A 129 -19.25 5.33 3.74
CA GLU A 129 -20.44 4.66 4.24
C GLU A 129 -20.35 4.41 5.74
N THR A 130 -21.11 5.17 6.51
CA THR A 130 -21.30 4.96 7.95
C THR A 130 -22.44 3.99 8.20
N VAL A 131 -22.32 3.17 9.23
CA VAL A 131 -23.43 2.33 9.70
C VAL A 131 -24.45 3.24 10.40
N PRO A 132 -25.75 3.23 10.02
CA PRO A 132 -26.78 3.90 10.79
C PRO A 132 -27.04 3.10 12.06
N GLU A 133 -26.43 3.50 13.16
CA GLU A 133 -26.77 3.01 14.49
C GLU A 133 -27.48 4.13 15.24
N ALA A 134 -28.72 3.87 15.66
CA ALA A 134 -29.54 4.81 16.44
C ALA A 134 -29.71 6.23 15.86
N GLY A 135 -29.66 6.39 14.53
CA GLY A 135 -29.85 7.70 13.87
C GLY A 135 -28.62 8.62 13.89
N LEU A 136 -27.47 8.12 14.34
CA LEU A 136 -26.18 8.79 14.22
C LEU A 136 -25.34 8.08 13.15
N MET A 137 -24.73 8.85 12.26
CA MET A 137 -23.69 8.34 11.37
C MET A 137 -22.42 8.12 12.19
N MET A 138 -22.11 6.86 12.55
CA MET A 138 -20.80 6.52 13.11
C MET A 138 -19.85 6.09 12.00
N GLY A 139 -18.78 6.86 11.82
CA GLY A 139 -17.64 6.44 11.00
C GLY A 139 -16.77 5.46 11.79
N VAL A 140 -16.51 4.29 11.24
CA VAL A 140 -15.63 3.28 11.84
C VAL A 140 -14.25 3.40 11.18
N TRP A 141 -13.23 3.64 11.99
CA TRP A 141 -11.85 3.57 11.53
C TRP A 141 -11.43 2.12 11.33
N VAL A 142 -11.01 1.79 10.12
CA VAL A 142 -10.45 0.48 9.74
C VAL A 142 -8.93 0.58 9.71
N VAL A 143 -8.26 -0.38 10.35
CA VAL A 143 -6.80 -0.46 10.41
C VAL A 143 -6.36 -1.74 9.71
N GLU A 144 -5.47 -1.59 8.74
CA GLU A 144 -4.88 -2.69 7.99
C GLU A 144 -3.36 -2.61 8.10
N GLU A 145 -2.69 -3.71 8.46
CA GLU A 145 -1.24 -3.75 8.40
C GLU A 145 -0.79 -3.52 6.96
N ILE A 146 0.12 -2.56 6.76
CA ILE A 146 0.90 -2.52 5.54
C ILE A 146 1.94 -3.60 5.78
N GLY A 147 1.65 -4.84 5.34
CA GLY A 147 2.67 -5.88 5.28
C GLY A 147 3.94 -5.33 4.64
N GLU A 148 5.11 -5.95 4.89
CA GLU A 148 6.37 -5.56 4.25
C GLU A 148 6.07 -5.09 2.84
N LEU A 149 6.56 -3.90 2.48
CA LEU A 149 6.42 -3.25 1.18
C LEU A 149 7.05 -4.17 0.11
N LEU A 150 6.45 -5.34 -0.09
CA LEU A 150 6.73 -6.25 -1.17
C LEU A 150 6.34 -5.41 -2.38
N PRO A 151 7.29 -5.21 -3.31
CA PRO A 151 7.05 -4.39 -4.48
C PRO A 151 5.73 -4.86 -5.07
N ASN A 152 4.75 -3.94 -5.20
CA ASN A 152 3.44 -4.25 -5.76
C ASN A 152 3.69 -5.11 -7.01
N PRO A 153 3.46 -6.44 -6.95
CA PRO A 153 4.07 -7.32 -7.92
C PRO A 153 3.52 -6.93 -9.28
N SER A 154 4.38 -6.85 -10.29
CA SER A 154 3.93 -6.45 -11.63
C SER A 154 2.73 -7.33 -12.01
N PRO A 155 1.63 -6.76 -12.53
CA PRO A 155 0.48 -7.57 -12.91
C PRO A 155 0.95 -8.69 -13.83
N THR A 156 0.56 -9.91 -13.48
CA THR A 156 0.92 -11.10 -14.25
C THR A 156 -0.02 -11.24 -15.43
N GLU A 157 0.50 -11.87 -16.48
CA GLU A 157 -0.28 -12.25 -17.66
C GLU A 157 -1.51 -13.07 -17.29
N GLU A 158 -1.34 -14.08 -16.43
CA GLU A 158 -2.40 -15.01 -16.01
C GLU A 158 -3.59 -14.28 -15.38
N LEU A 159 -3.36 -13.49 -14.32
CA LEU A 159 -4.40 -12.66 -13.69
C LEU A 159 -5.17 -11.76 -14.67
N PHE A 160 -4.49 -11.16 -15.66
CA PHE A 160 -5.18 -10.32 -16.66
C PHE A 160 -6.11 -11.14 -17.56
N LEU A 161 -5.69 -12.36 -17.93
CA LEU A 161 -6.51 -13.26 -18.73
C LEU A 161 -7.68 -13.81 -17.91
N ASP A 162 -7.46 -14.12 -16.64
CA ASP A 162 -8.50 -14.57 -15.71
C ASP A 162 -9.56 -13.50 -15.49
N ALA A 163 -9.17 -12.24 -15.28
CA ALA A 163 -10.12 -11.13 -15.18
C ALA A 163 -11.04 -11.04 -16.42
N ILE A 164 -10.50 -11.27 -17.63
CA ILE A 164 -11.32 -11.31 -18.85
C ILE A 164 -12.26 -12.53 -18.86
N ARG A 165 -11.78 -13.71 -18.42
CA ARG A 165 -12.61 -14.94 -18.32
C ARG A 165 -13.74 -14.77 -17.32
N GLU A 166 -13.52 -14.01 -16.26
CA GLU A 166 -14.51 -13.66 -15.23
C GLU A 166 -15.47 -12.54 -15.67
N GLY A 167 -15.26 -11.97 -16.86
CA GLY A 167 -16.16 -10.99 -17.47
C GLY A 167 -15.74 -9.53 -17.29
N HIS A 168 -14.59 -9.26 -16.66
CA HIS A 168 -14.02 -7.91 -16.60
C HIS A 168 -13.40 -7.56 -17.97
N VAL A 169 -14.15 -6.82 -18.79
CA VAL A 169 -13.75 -6.50 -20.16
C VAL A 169 -13.25 -5.07 -20.33
N ARG A 170 -13.40 -4.18 -19.35
CA ARG A 170 -12.88 -2.80 -19.44
C ARG A 170 -11.67 -2.62 -18.56
N LEU A 171 -10.74 -1.79 -19.01
CA LEU A 171 -9.46 -1.58 -18.34
C LEU A 171 -9.57 -1.14 -16.87
N PRO A 172 -10.53 -0.27 -16.45
CA PRO A 172 -10.72 0.05 -15.04
C PRO A 172 -11.20 -1.15 -14.22
N ASP A 173 -12.12 -1.94 -14.76
CA ASP A 173 -12.67 -3.11 -14.10
C ASP A 173 -11.59 -4.20 -13.96
N ILE A 174 -10.76 -4.39 -14.99
CA ILE A 174 -9.59 -5.28 -14.94
C ILE A 174 -8.54 -4.75 -13.95
N ALA A 175 -8.27 -3.44 -13.93
CA ALA A 175 -7.30 -2.87 -13.00
C ALA A 175 -7.73 -3.03 -11.54
N PHE A 176 -9.03 -2.91 -11.27
CA PHE A 176 -9.65 -3.19 -9.98
C PHE A 176 -9.43 -4.65 -9.57
N GLU A 177 -9.77 -5.61 -10.44
CA GLU A 177 -9.63 -7.04 -10.15
C GLU A 177 -8.17 -7.44 -9.87
N LEU A 178 -7.23 -6.86 -10.62
CA LEU A 178 -5.80 -7.13 -10.45
C LEU A 178 -5.20 -6.43 -9.21
N GLY A 179 -5.92 -5.51 -8.58
CA GLY A 179 -5.40 -4.65 -7.52
C GLY A 179 -4.22 -3.79 -7.97
N LYS A 180 -4.20 -3.31 -9.22
CA LYS A 180 -3.10 -2.51 -9.81
C LYS A 180 -3.57 -1.19 -10.40
N SER A 181 -2.65 -0.26 -10.65
CA SER A 181 -2.99 0.96 -11.41
C SER A 181 -3.46 0.67 -12.81
N LEU A 182 -4.35 1.56 -13.28
CA LEU A 182 -4.69 1.71 -14.69
C LEU A 182 -3.47 1.77 -15.61
N ASN A 183 -2.36 2.41 -15.19
CA ASN A 183 -1.17 2.52 -16.04
C ASN A 183 -0.40 1.20 -16.13
N ALA A 184 -0.19 0.50 -15.01
CA ALA A 184 0.45 -0.82 -15.01
C ALA A 184 -0.40 -1.82 -15.82
N THR A 185 -1.72 -1.83 -15.61
CA THR A 185 -2.68 -2.64 -16.36
C THR A 185 -2.69 -2.27 -17.86
N LYS A 186 -2.59 -0.98 -18.21
CA LYS A 186 -2.46 -0.53 -19.61
C LYS A 186 -1.17 -1.02 -20.27
N MET A 187 -0.05 -0.99 -19.54
CA MET A 187 1.24 -1.46 -20.05
C MET A 187 1.23 -2.97 -20.27
N LEU A 188 0.65 -3.74 -19.34
CA LEU A 188 0.44 -5.17 -19.52
C LEU A 188 -0.47 -5.46 -20.72
N ALA A 189 -1.60 -4.76 -20.83
CA ALA A 189 -2.53 -4.92 -21.95
C ALA A 189 -1.86 -4.69 -23.31
N LYS A 190 -0.95 -3.70 -23.41
CA LYS A 190 -0.13 -3.49 -24.63
C LYS A 190 0.80 -4.68 -24.92
N LYS A 191 1.43 -5.24 -23.89
CA LYS A 191 2.31 -6.41 -24.00
C LYS A 191 1.52 -7.64 -24.47
N LEU A 192 0.34 -7.89 -23.89
CA LEU A 192 -0.52 -9.02 -24.25
C LEU A 192 -1.11 -8.90 -25.66
N LYS A 193 -1.45 -7.69 -26.11
CA LYS A 193 -1.81 -7.42 -27.51
C LYS A 193 -0.66 -7.75 -28.46
N LYS A 194 0.57 -7.32 -28.12
CA LYS A 194 1.76 -7.62 -28.92
C LYS A 194 2.05 -9.13 -28.99
N LYS A 195 1.75 -9.86 -27.91
CA LYS A 195 1.81 -11.33 -27.87
C LYS A 195 0.66 -12.02 -28.61
N GLY A 196 -0.38 -11.28 -29.01
CA GLY A 196 -1.55 -11.85 -29.66
C GLY A 196 -2.47 -12.65 -28.73
N LEU A 197 -2.41 -12.44 -27.42
CA LEU A 197 -3.25 -13.16 -26.44
C LEU A 197 -4.60 -12.48 -26.19
N VAL A 198 -4.65 -11.16 -26.37
CA VAL A 198 -5.86 -10.35 -26.20
C VAL A 198 -6.03 -9.39 -27.37
N ILE A 199 -7.28 -9.11 -27.70
CA ILE A 199 -7.67 -8.05 -28.64
C ILE A 199 -8.42 -6.95 -27.89
N SER A 200 -8.55 -5.78 -28.50
CA SER A 200 -9.43 -4.74 -27.96
C SER A 200 -10.17 -3.98 -29.03
N ASN A 201 -11.47 -3.77 -28.83
CA ASN A 201 -12.32 -2.93 -29.67
C ASN A 201 -12.99 -1.87 -28.80
N ASN A 202 -12.82 -0.58 -29.14
CA ASN A 202 -13.41 0.55 -28.40
C ASN A 202 -13.19 0.51 -26.88
N GLY A 203 -12.03 0.02 -26.43
CA GLY A 203 -11.69 -0.06 -25.00
C GLY A 203 -12.22 -1.30 -24.27
N VAL A 204 -12.94 -2.19 -24.97
CA VAL A 204 -13.36 -3.52 -24.49
C VAL A 204 -12.30 -4.53 -24.89
N TYR A 205 -11.84 -5.33 -23.93
CA TYR A 205 -10.81 -6.36 -24.08
C TYR A 205 -11.45 -7.76 -24.12
N SER A 206 -10.93 -8.64 -24.97
CA SER A 206 -11.30 -10.04 -25.03
C SER A 206 -10.09 -10.91 -25.33
N LEU A 207 -10.17 -12.21 -25.01
CA LEU A 207 -9.16 -13.18 -25.41
C LEU A 207 -9.15 -13.28 -26.94
N LYS A 208 -7.97 -13.52 -27.52
CA LYS A 208 -7.85 -13.88 -28.92
C LYS A 208 -8.07 -15.39 -29.05
N ASP A 209 -9.13 -15.81 -29.72
CA ASP A 209 -9.37 -17.23 -29.96
C ASP A 209 -8.22 -17.83 -30.76
N THR A 210 -7.70 -18.97 -30.30
CA THR A 210 -6.59 -19.71 -30.92
C THR A 210 -7.07 -20.65 -32.03
N LEU A 211 -8.35 -20.58 -32.43
CA LEU A 211 -8.94 -21.51 -33.40
C LEU A 211 -8.65 -21.19 -34.88
N ASP A 212 -7.96 -20.10 -35.21
CA ASP A 212 -7.74 -19.69 -36.61
C ASP A 212 -6.39 -20.15 -37.22
N THR A 213 -5.65 -21.08 -36.60
CA THR A 213 -4.35 -21.55 -37.13
C THR A 213 -4.30 -23.02 -37.57
N LEU A 214 -5.44 -23.63 -37.89
CA LEU A 214 -5.48 -25.01 -38.43
C LEU A 214 -5.89 -25.12 -39.92
N ASP A 215 -5.99 -24.01 -40.66
CA ASP A 215 -6.50 -24.02 -42.05
C ASP A 215 -5.42 -23.95 -43.15
N THR A 216 -4.16 -24.32 -42.87
CA THR A 216 -3.08 -24.31 -43.88
C THR A 216 -2.26 -25.60 -44.01
N LEU A 217 -2.78 -26.76 -43.60
CA LEU A 217 -2.12 -28.06 -43.80
C LEU A 217 -2.95 -29.07 -44.59
N ASP A 218 -3.67 -28.61 -45.62
CA ASP A 218 -4.41 -29.50 -46.55
C ASP A 218 -3.99 -29.34 -48.02
N THR A 219 -2.71 -29.04 -48.26
CA THR A 219 -2.10 -29.21 -49.58
C THR A 219 -0.75 -29.89 -49.44
N LEU A 220 -0.76 -31.22 -49.33
CA LEU A 220 0.26 -32.14 -49.86
C LEU A 220 -0.14 -33.58 -49.50
N ASN A 221 -1.06 -34.16 -50.28
CA ASN A 221 -1.07 -35.61 -50.45
C ASN A 221 -1.70 -35.98 -51.80
N THR A 222 -1.00 -35.61 -52.88
CA THR A 222 -1.12 -36.32 -54.15
C THR A 222 -0.22 -37.53 -54.08
N SER A 223 -0.87 -38.70 -54.05
CA SER A 223 -0.44 -40.03 -54.49
C SER A 223 1.05 -40.24 -54.79
N ASP A 224 1.63 -41.26 -54.18
CA ASP A 224 2.31 -42.29 -54.95
C ASP A 224 2.12 -43.68 -54.31
N THR A 225 1.62 -44.57 -55.15
CA THR A 225 1.48 -46.02 -54.97
C THR A 225 2.84 -46.73 -55.08
N LEU A 226 2.84 -48.04 -54.78
CA LEU A 226 3.92 -49.06 -54.94
C LEU A 226 4.74 -49.25 -53.64
N ASP A 227 5.08 -50.44 -53.15
CA ASP A 227 4.83 -51.82 -53.58
C ASP A 227 5.12 -52.77 -52.38
N THR A 228 4.48 -53.93 -52.43
CA THR A 228 4.80 -55.27 -51.88
C THR A 228 5.77 -55.53 -50.70
N SER A 229 5.24 -56.34 -49.77
CA SER A 229 5.83 -57.49 -49.03
C SER A 229 7.27 -57.42 -48.48
N ASP A 230 7.43 -57.69 -47.17
CA ASP A 230 8.01 -58.97 -46.73
C ASP A 230 7.85 -59.23 -45.23
N THR A 231 7.67 -60.52 -44.94
CA THR A 231 7.52 -61.19 -43.64
C THR A 231 8.86 -61.50 -42.96
N LEU A 232 8.77 -61.92 -41.68
CA LEU A 232 9.81 -62.57 -40.83
C LEU A 232 10.74 -61.56 -40.11
N ASP A 233 11.25 -61.75 -38.89
CA ASP A 233 11.37 -62.93 -38.03
C ASP A 233 11.58 -62.48 -36.56
N THR A 234 11.46 -63.47 -35.69
CA THR A 234 11.56 -63.61 -34.25
C THR A 234 12.90 -63.25 -33.57
N SER A 235 12.86 -63.39 -32.23
CA SER A 235 13.95 -63.63 -31.25
C SER A 235 14.46 -62.40 -30.47
N ASP A 236 14.11 -62.29 -29.18
CA ASP A 236 14.79 -62.90 -28.01
C ASP A 236 16.19 -62.30 -27.76
N THR A 237 16.39 -61.61 -26.63
CA THR A 237 17.24 -62.12 -25.53
C THR A 237 17.40 -61.15 -24.35
N LYS A 238 17.16 -61.73 -23.18
CA LYS A 238 17.63 -61.42 -21.81
C LYS A 238 19.00 -60.72 -21.69
N ASN A 239 19.15 -59.85 -20.68
CA ASN A 239 19.95 -60.05 -19.43
C ASN A 239 20.21 -58.69 -18.74
N LYS A 240 19.81 -58.50 -17.47
CA LYS A 240 20.54 -58.72 -16.19
C LYS A 240 21.40 -57.53 -15.70
N GLY A 241 21.26 -57.27 -14.39
CA GLY A 241 22.28 -56.63 -13.52
C GLY A 241 21.79 -55.28 -12.95
N VAL A 242 21.16 -55.20 -11.77
CA VAL A 242 21.65 -55.38 -10.39
C VAL A 242 22.67 -54.33 -9.91
N SER A 243 22.31 -53.72 -8.77
CA SER A 243 23.10 -53.08 -7.69
C SER A 243 22.91 -51.55 -7.61
N LYS A 244 22.18 -51.05 -6.60
CA LYS A 244 22.54 -50.80 -5.17
C LYS A 244 23.62 -49.72 -5.01
N GLY A 245 23.26 -48.65 -4.31
CA GLY A 245 24.20 -47.66 -3.77
C GLY A 245 23.51 -46.51 -3.06
N GLN A 246 23.25 -46.68 -1.76
CA GLN A 246 22.89 -45.65 -0.78
C GLN A 246 24.14 -44.90 -0.28
N CYS A 247 23.89 -43.79 0.45
CA CYS A 247 24.77 -42.97 1.29
C CYS A 247 25.42 -41.77 0.56
N HIS A 248 25.38 -40.53 1.06
CA HIS A 248 24.96 -39.95 2.35
C HIS A 248 24.20 -38.64 2.10
#